data_AF-A0A534LN67-F1
#
_entry.id   AF-A0A534LN67-F1
#
_cell.length_a   1.000
_cell.length_b   1.000
_cell.length_c   1.000
_cell.angle_alpha   90.00
_cell.angle_beta   90.00
_cell.angle_gamma   90.00
#
_symmetry.space_group_name_H-M   'P 1'
#
loop_
_entity.id
_entity.type
_entity.pdbx_description
1 polymer ?
#
loop_
_entity_poly.entity_id
_entity_poly.type
_entity_poly.pdbx_seq_one_letter_code
_entity_poly.pdbx_strand_id
1 'polypeptide(L)'
;MVEAAQWYSAISIASSSIALAISAYVVRKIPNRRAGDTFVVAMVFFVLAGTFAYLLRTSTLDYYGPNPGPLAYARLFYFCHMLAVGFTASFIGQYFLGFELMRRRVVNLFLQVSLLVVAAGVTLQVNTVGSDYSGVGVVVKDVWATASLALFATIYMSTALAVLLRTLIRNKDPIVRKQTVLMTAGVVAHGVMAETHAVSRIFLALYLPPFLTITALSMAACFAVAVWRYKMLVVTPRKEEPVALPRRFGLKAGRAYLFRERRPKLVFLALAEAVRHGSIGLIVTRRAPIEVREDYDLPATAIIWLTSSL
;
A
#
# COMPACT_ATOMS: atom_id res chain seq x y z
N MET A 1 -9.90 -30.66 18.75
CA MET A 1 -10.38 -29.55 17.88
C MET A 1 -9.73 -28.20 18.19
N VAL A 2 -9.36 -27.90 19.45
CA VAL A 2 -8.55 -26.72 19.84
C VAL A 2 -7.23 -26.62 19.05
N GLU A 3 -6.61 -27.77 18.75
CA GLU A 3 -5.36 -27.85 18.00
C GLU A 3 -5.44 -27.24 16.59
N ALA A 4 -6.52 -27.47 15.84
CA ALA A 4 -6.64 -26.98 14.47
C ALA A 4 -6.72 -25.44 14.42
N ALA A 5 -7.47 -24.82 15.34
CA ALA A 5 -7.58 -23.36 15.43
C ALA A 5 -6.26 -22.70 15.87
N GLN A 6 -5.50 -23.37 16.76
CA GLN A 6 -4.16 -22.95 17.15
C GLN A 6 -3.20 -23.01 15.96
N TRP A 7 -3.19 -24.11 15.20
CA TRP A 7 -2.39 -24.25 13.97
C TRP A 7 -2.72 -23.18 12.95
N TYR A 8 -4.01 -22.91 12.70
CA TYR A 8 -4.43 -21.89 11.75
C TYR A 8 -3.97 -20.48 12.13
N SER A 9 -4.01 -20.19 13.41
CA SER A 9 -3.61 -18.90 13.93
C SER A 9 -2.08 -18.74 13.94
N ALA A 10 -1.34 -19.82 14.22
CA ALA A 10 0.11 -19.87 14.08
C ALA A 10 0.56 -19.64 12.63
N ILE A 11 -0.10 -20.29 11.66
CA ILE A 11 0.13 -20.08 10.23
C ILE A 11 -0.11 -18.61 9.86
N SER A 12 -1.17 -17.99 10.37
CA SER A 12 -1.46 -16.57 10.16
C SER A 12 -0.34 -15.65 10.63
N ILE A 13 0.16 -15.86 11.86
CA ILE A 13 1.23 -15.04 12.42
C ILE A 13 2.54 -15.27 11.66
N ALA A 14 2.90 -16.52 11.39
CA ALA A 14 4.13 -16.86 10.69
C ALA A 14 4.16 -16.27 9.28
N SER A 15 3.08 -16.46 8.51
CA SER A 15 2.95 -15.91 7.15
C SER A 15 3.00 -14.38 7.13
N SER A 16 2.29 -13.71 8.04
CA SER A 16 2.32 -12.25 8.13
C SER A 16 3.71 -11.73 8.55
N SER A 17 4.40 -12.42 9.46
CA SER A 17 5.74 -12.06 9.92
C SER A 17 6.77 -12.19 8.79
N ILE A 18 6.68 -13.25 7.98
CA ILE A 18 7.49 -13.44 6.78
C ILE A 18 7.22 -12.32 5.77
N ALA A 19 5.94 -11.99 5.52
CA ALA A 19 5.56 -10.91 4.63
C ALA A 19 6.14 -9.55 5.08
N LEU A 20 6.10 -9.25 6.38
CA LEU A 20 6.71 -8.05 6.95
C LEU A 20 8.24 -8.04 6.78
N ALA A 21 8.91 -9.15 7.08
CA ALA A 21 10.37 -9.25 6.95
C ALA A 21 10.83 -9.03 5.50
N ILE A 22 10.14 -9.66 4.54
CA ILE A 22 10.38 -9.47 3.11
C ILE A 22 10.17 -8.00 2.72
N SER A 23 9.07 -7.40 3.17
CA SER A 23 8.73 -6.01 2.85
C SER A 23 9.74 -5.01 3.41
N ALA A 24 10.16 -5.20 4.66
CA ALA A 24 11.18 -4.38 5.30
C ALA A 24 12.55 -4.51 4.62
N TYR A 25 12.94 -5.73 4.24
CA TYR A 25 14.18 -5.97 3.50
C TYR A 25 14.19 -5.26 2.14
N VAL A 26 13.09 -5.39 1.40
CA VAL A 26 12.92 -4.82 0.07
C VAL A 26 12.95 -3.29 0.11
N VAL A 27 12.21 -2.65 1.03
CA VAL A 27 12.14 -1.19 1.11
C VAL A 27 13.45 -0.56 1.54
N ARG A 28 14.24 -1.23 2.40
CA ARG A 28 15.59 -0.77 2.77
C ARG A 28 16.55 -0.64 1.59
N LYS A 29 16.31 -1.34 0.48
CA LYS A 29 17.18 -1.34 -0.70
C LYS A 29 16.79 -0.30 -1.75
N ILE A 30 15.77 0.53 -1.48
CA ILE A 30 15.17 1.42 -2.49
C ILE A 30 15.34 2.90 -2.10
N PRO A 31 15.78 3.76 -3.03
CA PRO A 31 16.07 5.16 -2.74
C PRO A 31 14.82 6.04 -2.53
N ASN A 32 13.64 5.65 -3.02
CA ASN A 32 12.40 6.42 -2.90
C ASN A 32 11.49 5.86 -1.78
N ARG A 33 11.48 6.51 -0.62
CA ARG A 33 10.96 5.95 0.65
C ARG A 33 9.43 5.92 0.78
N ARG A 34 8.70 6.94 0.27
CA ARG A 34 7.28 7.16 0.68
C ARG A 34 6.31 6.01 0.38
N ALA A 35 6.30 5.47 -0.85
CA ALA A 35 5.41 4.36 -1.18
C ALA A 35 5.87 3.05 -0.50
N GLY A 36 7.19 2.86 -0.34
CA GLY A 36 7.74 1.74 0.44
C GLY A 36 7.31 1.79 1.90
N ASP A 37 7.34 2.98 2.53
CA ASP A 37 6.93 3.19 3.91
C ASP A 37 5.44 2.80 4.11
N THR A 38 4.56 3.25 3.21
CA THR A 38 3.12 2.88 3.25
C THR A 38 2.93 1.36 3.15
N PHE A 39 3.69 0.68 2.31
CA PHE A 39 3.63 -0.78 2.18
C PHE A 39 4.11 -1.50 3.45
N VAL A 40 5.21 -1.06 4.05
CA VAL A 40 5.71 -1.62 5.32
C VAL A 40 4.68 -1.41 6.43
N VAL A 41 4.08 -0.23 6.53
CA VAL A 41 3.01 0.06 7.50
C VAL A 41 1.82 -0.89 7.30
N ALA A 42 1.39 -1.13 6.06
CA ALA A 42 0.33 -2.11 5.77
C ALA A 42 0.68 -3.51 6.29
N MET A 43 1.92 -3.97 6.09
CA MET A 43 2.36 -5.28 6.57
C MET A 43 2.46 -5.37 8.09
N VAL A 44 2.85 -4.30 8.78
CA VAL A 44 2.82 -4.24 10.24
C VAL A 44 1.38 -4.45 10.74
N PHE A 45 0.41 -3.79 10.13
CA PHE A 45 -0.99 -3.97 10.50
C PHE A 45 -1.53 -5.37 10.18
N PHE A 46 -1.07 -6.03 9.11
CA PHE A 46 -1.39 -7.44 8.87
C PHE A 46 -0.86 -8.36 9.97
N VAL A 47 0.38 -8.14 10.44
CA VAL A 47 0.96 -8.91 11.57
C VAL A 47 0.16 -8.68 12.84
N LEU A 48 -0.18 -7.44 13.16
CA LEU A 48 -1.00 -7.11 14.33
C LEU A 48 -2.39 -7.76 14.23
N ALA A 49 -3.05 -7.67 13.07
CA ALA A 49 -4.33 -8.34 12.84
C ALA A 49 -4.21 -9.85 13.03
N GLY A 50 -3.19 -10.50 12.45
CA GLY A 50 -2.93 -11.93 12.64
C GLY A 50 -2.70 -12.30 14.11
N THR A 51 -2.01 -11.45 14.86
CA THR A 51 -1.75 -11.62 16.30
C THR A 51 -3.04 -11.54 17.11
N PHE A 52 -3.86 -10.51 16.89
CA PHE A 52 -5.14 -10.38 17.61
C PHE A 52 -6.15 -11.45 17.20
N ALA A 53 -6.11 -11.93 15.96
CA ALA A 53 -6.90 -13.09 15.53
C ALA A 53 -6.47 -14.37 16.28
N TYR A 54 -5.17 -14.58 16.50
CA TYR A 54 -4.66 -15.68 17.32
C TYR A 54 -5.12 -15.58 18.77
N LEU A 55 -4.93 -14.41 19.38
CA LEU A 55 -5.35 -14.17 20.77
C LEU A 55 -6.86 -14.39 20.93
N LEU A 56 -7.67 -13.90 19.99
CA LEU A 56 -9.11 -14.13 19.99
C LEU A 56 -9.45 -15.64 19.92
N ARG A 57 -8.85 -16.38 18.98
CA ARG A 57 -9.16 -17.80 18.77
C ARG A 57 -8.66 -18.72 19.89
N THR A 58 -7.62 -18.32 20.61
CA THR A 58 -7.06 -19.07 21.74
C THR A 58 -7.63 -18.62 23.09
N SER A 59 -8.41 -17.53 23.11
CA SER A 59 -9.08 -17.05 24.32
C SER A 59 -10.29 -17.91 24.70
N THR A 60 -10.69 -17.77 25.96
CA THR A 60 -11.85 -18.42 26.57
C THR A 60 -12.81 -17.36 27.10
N LEU A 61 -14.12 -17.59 26.96
CA LEU A 61 -15.14 -16.64 27.44
C LEU A 61 -15.26 -16.64 28.97
N ASP A 62 -15.21 -17.83 29.59
CA ASP A 62 -15.55 -18.01 31.01
C ASP A 62 -14.61 -19.00 31.72
N TYR A 63 -13.29 -18.76 31.69
CA TYR A 63 -12.35 -19.70 32.35
C TYR A 63 -12.28 -19.49 33.88
N TYR A 64 -12.54 -18.27 34.38
CA TYR A 64 -12.62 -17.95 35.82
C TYR A 64 -13.64 -16.82 36.15
N GLY A 65 -14.63 -16.60 35.28
CA GLY A 65 -15.57 -15.47 35.35
C GLY A 65 -15.58 -14.65 34.05
N PRO A 66 -16.35 -13.54 33.98
CA PRO A 66 -16.50 -12.74 32.77
C PRO A 66 -15.15 -12.23 32.27
N ASN A 67 -14.71 -12.69 31.10
CA ASN A 67 -13.46 -12.27 30.49
C ASN A 67 -13.71 -11.17 29.44
N PRO A 68 -13.30 -9.90 29.67
CA PRO A 68 -13.43 -8.85 28.66
C PRO A 68 -12.35 -8.92 27.56
N GLY A 69 -11.30 -9.73 27.75
CA GLY A 69 -10.18 -9.87 26.83
C GLY A 69 -10.57 -10.23 25.39
N PRO A 70 -11.39 -11.27 25.14
CA PRO A 70 -11.84 -11.65 23.80
C PRO A 70 -12.52 -10.50 23.05
N LEU A 71 -13.34 -9.68 23.71
CA LEU A 71 -13.97 -8.52 23.08
C LEU A 71 -12.93 -7.47 22.66
N ALA A 72 -11.93 -7.21 23.50
CA ALA A 72 -10.84 -6.29 23.17
C ALA A 72 -9.99 -6.81 22.01
N TYR A 73 -9.65 -8.11 21.99
CA TYR A 73 -8.92 -8.73 20.89
C TYR A 73 -9.69 -8.67 19.58
N ALA A 74 -11.01 -8.91 19.62
CA ALA A 74 -11.87 -8.77 18.45
C ALA A 74 -11.86 -7.34 17.89
N ARG A 75 -12.00 -6.33 18.76
CA ARG A 75 -11.94 -4.92 18.36
C ARG A 75 -10.59 -4.56 17.73
N LEU A 76 -9.49 -4.96 18.35
CA LEU A 76 -8.14 -4.71 17.84
C LEU A 76 -7.88 -5.45 16.51
N PHE A 77 -8.41 -6.67 16.36
CA PHE A 77 -8.36 -7.38 15.08
C PHE A 77 -9.05 -6.58 13.97
N TYR A 78 -10.30 -6.14 14.17
CA TYR A 78 -11.06 -5.38 13.16
C TYR A 78 -10.35 -4.07 12.82
N PHE A 79 -9.86 -3.35 13.84
CA PHE A 79 -9.14 -2.09 13.67
C PHE A 79 -7.86 -2.27 12.84
N CYS A 80 -6.99 -3.20 13.24
CA CYS A 80 -5.73 -3.45 12.54
C CYS A 80 -5.98 -4.02 11.13
N HIS A 81 -6.96 -4.90 10.96
CA HIS A 81 -7.27 -5.46 9.64
C HIS A 81 -7.76 -4.38 8.66
N MET A 82 -8.66 -3.48 9.11
CA MET A 82 -9.12 -2.37 8.28
C MET A 82 -7.97 -1.44 7.86
N LEU A 83 -7.05 -1.13 8.78
CA LEU A 83 -5.87 -0.34 8.44
C LEU A 83 -4.95 -1.09 7.46
N ALA A 84 -4.73 -2.39 7.64
CA ALA A 84 -3.90 -3.20 6.75
C ALA A 84 -4.41 -3.16 5.29
N VAL A 85 -5.70 -3.39 5.09
CA VAL A 85 -6.35 -3.34 3.77
C VAL A 85 -6.31 -1.91 3.19
N GLY A 86 -6.66 -0.92 4.01
CA GLY A 86 -6.65 0.49 3.61
C GLY A 86 -5.27 1.00 3.17
N PHE A 87 -4.22 0.69 3.93
CA PHE A 87 -2.85 1.07 3.58
C PHE A 87 -2.33 0.31 2.36
N THR A 88 -2.78 -0.93 2.13
CA THR A 88 -2.46 -1.67 0.90
C THR A 88 -3.06 -0.98 -0.33
N ALA A 89 -4.33 -0.57 -0.26
CA ALA A 89 -4.97 0.20 -1.34
C ALA A 89 -4.30 1.58 -1.53
N SER A 90 -3.96 2.26 -0.44
CA SER A 90 -3.21 3.52 -0.46
C SER A 90 -1.85 3.37 -1.14
N PHE A 91 -1.11 2.31 -0.83
CA PHE A 91 0.18 2.02 -1.46
C PHE A 91 0.04 1.87 -2.98
N ILE A 92 -0.94 1.10 -3.45
CA ILE A 92 -1.21 0.91 -4.88
C ILE A 92 -1.57 2.24 -5.55
N GLY A 93 -2.45 3.03 -4.91
CA GLY A 93 -2.82 4.35 -5.39
C GLY A 93 -1.64 5.30 -5.47
N GLN A 94 -0.82 5.38 -4.42
CA GLN A 94 0.38 6.22 -4.38
C GLN A 94 1.39 5.79 -5.44
N TYR A 95 1.57 4.49 -5.68
CA TYR A 95 2.57 4.00 -6.63
C TYR A 95 2.15 4.26 -8.10
N PHE A 96 0.89 4.02 -8.44
CA PHE A 96 0.45 4.03 -9.85
C PHE A 96 -0.30 5.30 -10.29
N LEU A 97 -1.02 5.97 -9.39
CA LEU A 97 -1.62 7.29 -9.66
C LEU A 97 -0.73 8.45 -9.16
N GLY A 98 0.19 8.17 -8.23
CA GLY A 98 0.83 9.17 -7.39
C GLY A 98 2.23 9.57 -7.82
N PHE A 99 2.35 10.29 -8.92
CA PHE A 99 3.32 11.38 -9.00
C PHE A 99 2.67 12.77 -8.99
N GLU A 100 1.41 12.92 -9.46
CA GLU A 100 0.76 14.23 -9.58
C GLU A 100 -0.27 14.55 -8.48
N LEU A 101 -1.18 13.63 -8.14
CA LEU A 101 -2.32 13.92 -7.23
C LEU A 101 -2.02 13.60 -5.75
N MET A 102 -1.39 12.46 -5.48
CA MET A 102 -1.11 11.96 -4.13
C MET A 102 0.13 12.60 -3.47
N ARG A 103 0.87 13.48 -4.17
CA ARG A 103 2.06 14.17 -3.61
C ARG A 103 1.70 15.24 -2.59
N ARG A 104 0.50 15.84 -2.70
CA ARG A 104 0.05 16.90 -1.80
C ARG A 104 -0.14 16.32 -0.40
N ARG A 105 0.63 16.83 0.57
CA ARG A 105 0.59 16.40 1.98
C ARG A 105 -0.83 16.37 2.55
N VAL A 106 -1.67 17.33 2.14
CA VAL A 106 -3.08 17.42 2.54
C VAL A 106 -3.92 16.25 2.03
N VAL A 107 -3.75 15.84 0.76
CA VAL A 107 -4.49 14.71 0.17
C VAL A 107 -4.10 13.41 0.85
N ASN A 108 -2.79 13.21 1.07
CA ASN A 108 -2.31 12.03 1.78
C ASN A 108 -2.77 12.00 3.25
N LEU A 109 -2.76 13.15 3.94
CA LEU A 109 -3.28 13.26 5.31
C LEU A 109 -4.78 12.94 5.35
N PHE A 110 -5.57 13.51 4.43
CA PHE A 110 -7.00 13.25 4.35
C PHE A 110 -7.28 11.76 4.13
N LEU A 111 -6.51 11.11 3.25
CA LEU A 111 -6.62 9.68 3.02
C LEU A 111 -6.30 8.89 4.29
N GLN A 112 -5.19 9.19 4.98
CA GLN A 112 -4.83 8.51 6.24
C GLN A 112 -5.89 8.72 7.34
N VAL A 113 -6.42 9.93 7.48
CA VAL A 113 -7.49 10.23 8.45
C VAL A 113 -8.76 9.47 8.09
N SER A 114 -9.14 9.42 6.81
CA SER A 114 -10.32 8.66 6.37
C SER A 114 -10.20 7.16 6.66
N LEU A 115 -9.01 6.56 6.44
CA LEU A 115 -8.74 5.17 6.82
C LEU A 115 -8.89 4.94 8.32
N LEU A 116 -8.38 5.86 9.15
CA LEU A 116 -8.51 5.78 10.60
C LEU A 116 -9.97 5.88 11.06
N VAL A 117 -10.74 6.80 10.49
CA VAL A 117 -12.16 6.98 10.80
C VAL A 117 -12.96 5.72 10.45
N VAL A 118 -12.73 5.14 9.26
CA VAL A 118 -13.40 3.90 8.86
C VAL A 118 -13.00 2.73 9.77
N ALA A 119 -11.70 2.58 10.07
CA ALA A 119 -11.23 1.53 10.97
C ALA A 119 -11.85 1.65 12.37
N ALA A 120 -11.92 2.85 12.92
CA ALA A 120 -12.59 3.12 14.20
C ALA A 120 -14.09 2.83 14.12
N GLY A 121 -14.78 3.31 13.08
CA GLY A 121 -16.22 3.10 12.89
C GLY A 121 -16.61 1.64 12.77
N VAL A 122 -15.85 0.83 12.03
CA VAL A 122 -16.05 -0.62 11.91
C VAL A 122 -15.79 -1.31 13.26
N THR A 123 -14.77 -0.88 14.01
CA THR A 123 -14.41 -1.46 15.31
C THR A 123 -15.46 -1.21 16.39
N LEU A 124 -16.08 -0.03 16.40
CA LEU A 124 -17.12 0.33 17.37
C LEU A 124 -18.40 -0.52 17.23
N GLN A 125 -18.60 -1.18 16.08
CA GLN A 125 -19.72 -2.09 15.88
C GLN A 125 -19.51 -3.46 16.56
N VAL A 126 -18.28 -3.78 16.98
CA VAL A 126 -17.96 -5.03 17.67
C VAL A 126 -18.30 -4.89 19.15
N ASN A 127 -19.39 -5.52 19.56
CA ASN A 127 -19.97 -5.45 20.91
C ASN A 127 -20.18 -6.84 21.51
N THR A 128 -20.35 -7.86 20.69
CA THR A 128 -20.64 -9.23 21.13
C THR A 128 -19.68 -10.24 20.51
N VAL A 129 -19.14 -11.07 21.40
CA VAL A 129 -18.33 -12.24 21.05
C VAL A 129 -18.98 -13.47 21.67
N GLY A 130 -18.81 -14.62 21.02
CA GLY A 130 -19.38 -15.88 21.50
C GLY A 130 -18.55 -17.06 21.03
N SER A 131 -18.84 -18.24 21.57
CA SER A 131 -18.22 -19.48 21.11
C SER A 131 -18.74 -19.81 19.71
N ASP A 132 -17.85 -20.34 18.86
CA ASP A 132 -18.29 -20.98 17.63
C ASP A 132 -18.68 -22.44 17.90
N TYR A 133 -19.84 -22.86 17.37
CA TYR A 133 -20.39 -24.21 17.55
C TYR A 133 -19.46 -25.30 16.98
N SER A 134 -18.55 -24.92 16.10
CA SER A 134 -17.52 -25.77 15.49
C SER A 134 -16.26 -25.98 16.35
N GLY A 135 -16.18 -25.39 17.55
CA GLY A 135 -15.02 -25.51 18.44
C GLY A 135 -13.78 -24.71 18.01
N VAL A 136 -13.93 -23.72 17.11
CA VAL A 136 -12.85 -22.91 16.52
C VAL A 136 -12.46 -21.69 17.39
N GLY A 137 -12.91 -21.67 18.65
CA GLY A 137 -12.59 -20.61 19.61
C GLY A 137 -13.66 -19.52 19.68
N VAL A 138 -13.26 -18.32 20.11
CA VAL A 138 -14.16 -17.16 20.24
C VAL A 138 -14.30 -16.42 18.91
N VAL A 139 -15.53 -16.05 18.57
CA VAL A 139 -15.87 -15.36 17.32
C VAL A 139 -16.75 -14.14 17.57
N VAL A 140 -16.64 -13.14 16.70
CA VAL A 140 -17.55 -11.98 16.69
C VAL A 140 -18.94 -12.42 16.21
N LYS A 141 -19.98 -12.10 16.98
CA LYS A 141 -21.38 -12.41 16.69
C LYS A 141 -22.13 -11.25 16.02
N ASP A 142 -21.59 -10.03 16.07
CA ASP A 142 -22.18 -8.87 15.41
C ASP A 142 -22.08 -8.99 13.88
N VAL A 143 -23.20 -9.35 13.25
CA VAL A 143 -23.30 -9.49 11.79
C VAL A 143 -22.99 -8.16 11.11
N TRP A 144 -23.47 -7.04 11.65
CA TRP A 144 -23.23 -5.70 11.11
C TRP A 144 -21.75 -5.30 11.12
N ALA A 145 -21.01 -5.68 12.17
CA ALA A 145 -19.57 -5.45 12.21
C ALA A 145 -18.88 -6.25 11.10
N THR A 146 -19.24 -7.52 10.95
CA THR A 146 -18.68 -8.41 9.90
C THR A 146 -19.03 -7.91 8.50
N ALA A 147 -20.27 -7.46 8.28
CA ALA A 147 -20.74 -6.90 7.02
C ALA A 147 -20.04 -5.58 6.68
N SER A 148 -19.85 -4.69 7.66
CA SER A 148 -19.13 -3.43 7.48
C SER A 148 -17.65 -3.67 7.15
N LEU A 149 -16.99 -4.60 7.85
CA LEU A 149 -15.61 -5.02 7.56
C LEU A 149 -15.49 -5.51 6.11
N ALA A 150 -16.40 -6.39 5.68
CA ALA A 150 -16.42 -6.91 4.32
C ALA A 150 -16.63 -5.78 3.30
N LEU A 151 -17.67 -4.97 3.46
CA LEU A 151 -18.02 -3.87 2.55
C LEU A 151 -16.86 -2.89 2.35
N PHE A 152 -16.24 -2.40 3.43
CA PHE A 152 -15.14 -1.44 3.31
C PHE A 152 -13.88 -2.09 2.75
N ALA A 153 -13.60 -3.35 3.09
CA ALA A 153 -12.52 -4.10 2.46
C ALA A 153 -12.75 -4.25 0.94
N THR A 154 -13.96 -4.57 0.50
CA THR A 154 -14.35 -4.62 -0.92
C THR A 154 -14.09 -3.28 -1.58
N ILE A 155 -14.58 -2.17 -1.00
CA ILE A 155 -14.40 -0.82 -1.58
C ILE A 155 -12.92 -0.49 -1.77
N TYR A 156 -12.08 -0.74 -0.76
CA TYR A 156 -10.64 -0.49 -0.84
C TYR A 156 -9.95 -1.37 -1.89
N MET A 157 -10.27 -2.66 -1.93
CA MET A 157 -9.68 -3.59 -2.90
C MET A 157 -10.17 -3.33 -4.32
N SER A 158 -11.44 -2.98 -4.52
CA SER A 158 -11.98 -2.55 -5.82
C SER A 158 -11.33 -1.26 -6.30
N THR A 159 -11.10 -0.30 -5.41
CA THR A 159 -10.37 0.94 -5.75
C THR A 159 -8.95 0.63 -6.19
N ALA A 160 -8.23 -0.22 -5.45
CA ALA A 160 -6.89 -0.67 -5.82
C ALA A 160 -6.89 -1.38 -7.17
N LEU A 161 -7.84 -2.28 -7.41
CA LEU A 161 -7.98 -3.00 -8.67
C LEU A 161 -8.29 -2.05 -9.84
N ALA A 162 -9.16 -1.06 -9.65
CA ALA A 162 -9.46 -0.05 -10.65
C ALA A 162 -8.21 0.75 -11.05
N VAL A 163 -7.35 1.07 -10.08
CA VAL A 163 -6.05 1.72 -10.35
C VAL A 163 -5.14 0.81 -11.17
N LEU A 164 -5.00 -0.45 -10.79
CA LEU A 164 -4.15 -1.41 -11.51
C LEU A 164 -4.66 -1.66 -12.94
N LEU A 165 -5.97 -1.84 -13.13
CA LEU A 165 -6.59 -2.00 -14.45
C LEU A 165 -6.40 -0.76 -15.31
N ARG A 166 -6.64 0.44 -14.75
CA ARG A 166 -6.37 1.70 -15.46
C ARG A 166 -4.91 1.79 -15.90
N THR A 167 -3.97 1.39 -15.05
CA THR A 167 -2.54 1.36 -15.40
C THR A 167 -2.24 0.36 -16.52
N LEU A 168 -2.82 -0.85 -16.48
CA LEU A 168 -2.64 -1.85 -17.53
C LEU A 168 -3.17 -1.38 -18.89
N ILE A 169 -4.27 -0.60 -18.89
CA ILE A 169 -4.89 -0.05 -20.10
C ILE A 169 -4.08 1.14 -20.64
N ARG A 170 -3.68 2.07 -19.77
CA ARG A 170 -3.09 3.36 -20.19
C ARG A 170 -1.57 3.33 -20.35
N ASN A 171 -0.86 2.48 -19.60
CA ASN A 171 0.59 2.48 -19.58
C ASN A 171 1.17 1.48 -20.58
N LYS A 172 1.98 1.95 -21.53
CA LYS A 172 2.64 1.12 -22.56
C LYS A 172 4.03 0.61 -22.15
N ASP A 173 4.59 1.08 -21.04
CA ASP A 173 5.91 0.67 -20.56
C ASP A 173 5.90 -0.82 -20.16
N PRO A 174 6.72 -1.68 -20.80
CA PRO A 174 6.71 -3.12 -20.54
C PRO A 174 7.13 -3.48 -19.12
N ILE A 175 7.97 -2.67 -18.46
CA ILE A 175 8.40 -2.92 -17.07
C ILE A 175 7.23 -2.62 -16.14
N VAL A 176 6.57 -1.47 -16.31
CA VAL A 176 5.42 -1.10 -15.46
C VAL A 176 4.25 -2.04 -15.68
N ARG A 177 4.01 -2.49 -16.91
CA ARG A 177 2.99 -3.53 -17.16
C ARG A 177 3.31 -4.84 -16.45
N LYS A 178 4.55 -5.32 -16.47
CA LYS A 178 4.95 -6.54 -15.72
C LYS A 178 4.77 -6.40 -14.21
N GLN A 179 5.15 -5.25 -13.65
CA GLN A 179 4.88 -4.92 -12.23
C GLN A 179 3.38 -4.97 -11.94
N THR A 180 2.59 -4.28 -12.78
CA THR A 180 1.14 -4.15 -12.59
C THR A 180 0.44 -5.50 -12.72
N VAL A 181 0.79 -6.34 -13.71
CA VAL A 181 0.24 -7.69 -13.88
C VAL A 181 0.46 -8.54 -12.63
N LEU A 182 1.68 -8.53 -12.09
CA LEU A 182 2.01 -9.32 -10.91
C LEU A 182 1.26 -8.84 -9.66
N MET A 183 1.11 -7.52 -9.50
CA MET A 183 0.31 -6.95 -8.41
C MET A 183 -1.18 -7.24 -8.56
N THR A 184 -1.72 -7.13 -9.79
CA THR A 184 -3.11 -7.50 -10.09
C THR A 184 -3.38 -8.95 -9.75
N ALA A 185 -2.47 -9.87 -10.12
CA ALA A 185 -2.62 -11.28 -9.79
C ALA A 185 -2.73 -11.51 -8.27
N GLY A 186 -1.85 -10.88 -7.47
CA GLY A 186 -1.91 -10.96 -6.01
C GLY A 186 -3.20 -10.36 -5.43
N VAL A 187 -3.60 -9.18 -5.90
CA VAL A 187 -4.81 -8.46 -5.47
C VAL A 187 -6.08 -9.24 -5.79
N VAL A 188 -6.19 -9.79 -7.00
CA VAL A 188 -7.37 -10.57 -7.42
C VAL A 188 -7.44 -11.89 -6.66
N ALA A 189 -6.33 -12.62 -6.55
CA ALA A 189 -6.30 -13.89 -5.83
C ALA A 189 -6.69 -13.71 -4.35
N HIS A 190 -6.12 -12.71 -3.68
CA HIS A 190 -6.48 -12.42 -2.29
C HIS A 190 -7.90 -11.87 -2.16
N GLY A 191 -8.31 -10.95 -3.03
CA GLY A 191 -9.64 -10.33 -3.01
C GLY A 191 -10.77 -11.35 -3.21
N VAL A 192 -10.68 -12.23 -4.20
CA VAL A 192 -11.68 -13.29 -4.44
C VAL A 192 -11.82 -14.20 -3.22
N MET A 193 -10.70 -14.57 -2.60
CA MET A 193 -10.71 -15.42 -1.42
C MET A 193 -11.28 -14.69 -0.19
N ALA A 194 -10.99 -13.39 -0.04
CA ALA A 194 -11.57 -12.54 1.01
C ALA A 194 -13.09 -12.43 0.88
N GLU A 195 -13.60 -12.17 -0.33
CA GLU A 195 -15.04 -12.11 -0.62
C GLU A 195 -15.71 -13.46 -0.37
N THR A 196 -15.10 -14.55 -0.85
CA THR A 196 -15.62 -15.90 -0.63
C THR A 196 -15.73 -16.20 0.86
N HIS A 197 -14.69 -15.88 1.64
CA HIS A 197 -14.74 -16.04 3.09
C HIS A 197 -15.81 -15.16 3.76
N ALA A 198 -15.96 -13.90 3.33
CA ALA A 198 -16.99 -13.00 3.85
C ALA A 198 -18.40 -13.54 3.57
N VAL A 199 -18.69 -13.94 2.33
CA VAL A 199 -19.97 -14.52 1.92
C VAL A 199 -20.26 -15.82 2.66
N SER A 200 -19.29 -16.74 2.72
CA SER A 200 -19.44 -17.99 3.47
C SER A 200 -19.76 -17.74 4.95
N ARG A 201 -19.12 -16.74 5.57
CA ARG A 201 -19.38 -16.41 6.97
C ARG A 201 -20.74 -15.75 7.18
N ILE A 202 -21.10 -14.77 6.35
CA ILE A 202 -22.32 -13.97 6.53
C ILE A 202 -23.57 -14.78 6.17
N PHE A 203 -23.55 -15.52 5.06
CA PHE A 203 -24.74 -16.16 4.50
C PHE A 203 -24.83 -17.66 4.78
N LEU A 204 -23.69 -18.34 4.96
CA LEU A 204 -23.66 -19.80 5.15
C LEU A 204 -23.26 -20.22 6.57
N ALA A 205 -22.89 -19.26 7.43
CA ALA A 205 -22.32 -19.52 8.76
C ALA A 205 -21.14 -20.52 8.73
N LEU A 206 -20.41 -20.58 7.61
CA LEU A 206 -19.29 -21.48 7.40
C LEU A 206 -17.96 -20.80 7.77
N TYR A 207 -17.18 -21.47 8.62
CA TYR A 207 -15.82 -21.07 8.96
C TYR A 207 -14.83 -21.81 8.06
N LEU A 208 -14.27 -21.09 7.09
CA LEU A 208 -13.23 -21.65 6.23
C LEU A 208 -11.88 -21.70 6.97
N PRO A 209 -11.02 -22.69 6.65
CA PRO A 209 -9.61 -22.69 7.06
C PRO A 209 -8.90 -21.37 6.66
N PRO A 210 -7.69 -21.09 7.20
CA PRO A 210 -7.00 -19.80 7.08
C PRO A 210 -6.37 -19.59 5.69
N PHE A 211 -7.10 -19.88 4.62
CA PHE A 211 -6.66 -19.63 3.25
C PHE A 211 -6.43 -18.14 2.99
N LEU A 212 -7.09 -17.25 3.75
CA LEU A 212 -6.88 -15.80 3.66
C LEU A 212 -5.45 -15.36 3.98
N THR A 213 -4.78 -16.02 4.94
CA THR A 213 -3.42 -15.63 5.34
C THR A 213 -2.40 -16.17 4.37
N ILE A 214 -2.68 -17.35 3.79
CA ILE A 214 -1.90 -17.91 2.69
C ILE A 214 -1.99 -17.00 1.47
N THR A 215 -3.20 -16.57 1.09
CA THR A 215 -3.38 -15.69 -0.08
C THR A 215 -2.84 -14.29 0.18
N ALA A 216 -2.88 -13.79 1.42
CA ALA A 216 -2.21 -12.54 1.80
C ALA A 216 -0.68 -12.65 1.66
N LEU A 217 -0.08 -13.77 2.10
CA LEU A 217 1.34 -14.04 1.88
C LEU A 217 1.67 -14.16 0.39
N SER A 218 0.83 -14.83 -0.40
CA SER A 218 1.00 -14.89 -1.85
C SER A 218 0.97 -13.50 -2.48
N MET A 219 0.02 -12.64 -2.07
CA MET A 219 -0.03 -11.24 -2.51
C MET A 219 1.24 -10.48 -2.11
N ALA A 220 1.70 -10.61 -0.86
CA ALA A 220 2.94 -9.99 -0.40
C ALA A 220 4.17 -10.49 -1.18
N ALA A 221 4.23 -11.78 -1.49
CA ALA A 221 5.27 -12.37 -2.32
C ALA A 221 5.24 -11.83 -3.76
N CYS A 222 4.06 -11.72 -4.38
CA CYS A 222 3.88 -11.07 -5.68
C CYS A 222 4.40 -9.63 -5.65
N PHE A 223 4.09 -8.87 -4.60
CA PHE A 223 4.54 -7.48 -4.47
C PHE A 223 6.05 -7.42 -4.27
N ALA A 224 6.61 -8.27 -3.42
CA ALA A 224 8.05 -8.36 -3.20
C ALA A 224 8.81 -8.72 -4.48
N VAL A 225 8.30 -9.67 -5.27
CA VAL A 225 8.86 -10.02 -6.59
C VAL A 225 8.72 -8.85 -7.54
N ALA A 226 7.58 -8.14 -7.56
CA ALA A 226 7.42 -6.96 -8.41
C ALA A 226 8.49 -5.91 -8.09
N VAL A 227 8.73 -5.68 -6.80
CA VAL A 227 9.74 -4.75 -6.32
C VAL A 227 11.16 -5.20 -6.62
N TRP A 228 11.53 -6.43 -6.29
CA TRP A 228 12.89 -6.92 -6.46
C TRP A 228 13.26 -7.18 -7.93
N ARG A 229 12.40 -7.90 -8.68
CA ARG A 229 12.68 -8.37 -10.04
C ARG A 229 12.50 -7.29 -11.10
N TYR A 230 11.49 -6.45 -10.92
CA TYR A 230 11.15 -5.39 -11.88
C TYR A 230 11.52 -4.00 -11.39
N LYS A 231 12.29 -3.90 -10.29
CA LYS A 231 12.77 -2.63 -9.72
C LYS A 231 11.63 -1.63 -9.51
N MET A 232 10.47 -2.12 -9.07
CA MET A 232 9.36 -1.26 -8.63
C MET A 232 9.93 -0.28 -7.62
N LEU A 233 9.59 1.01 -7.72
CA LEU A 233 10.13 2.12 -6.89
C LEU A 233 11.52 2.68 -7.29
N VAL A 234 12.16 2.13 -8.32
CA VAL A 234 13.27 2.83 -9.00
C VAL A 234 12.67 3.80 -10.01
N VAL A 235 12.91 5.10 -9.81
CA VAL A 235 12.46 6.14 -10.75
C VAL A 235 13.24 5.96 -12.06
N THR A 236 12.63 5.33 -13.05
CA THR A 236 13.13 5.38 -14.43
C THR A 236 12.85 6.79 -14.95
N PRO A 237 13.85 7.50 -15.51
CA PRO A 237 13.63 8.80 -16.14
C PRO A 237 12.52 8.67 -17.18
N ARG A 238 11.47 9.47 -17.08
CA ARG A 238 10.44 9.56 -18.12
C ARG A 238 10.54 10.92 -18.80
N LYS A 239 10.23 10.94 -20.10
CA LYS A 239 9.99 12.21 -20.80
C LYS A 239 8.78 12.87 -20.15
N GLU A 240 8.89 14.15 -19.83
CA GLU A 240 7.73 14.94 -19.42
C GLU A 240 6.75 15.03 -20.60
N GLU A 241 5.45 15.09 -20.31
CA GLU A 241 4.47 15.35 -21.37
C GLU A 241 4.70 16.75 -21.94
N PRO A 242 4.77 16.87 -23.28
CA PRO A 242 5.03 18.17 -23.86
C PRO A 242 3.88 19.15 -23.60
N VAL A 243 4.21 20.35 -23.11
CA VAL A 243 3.24 21.43 -22.94
C VAL A 243 3.63 22.56 -23.89
N ALA A 244 2.69 23.02 -24.71
CA ALA A 244 2.90 24.14 -25.60
C ALA A 244 2.98 25.44 -24.78
N LEU A 245 4.19 25.83 -24.42
CA LEU A 245 4.51 27.12 -23.78
C LEU A 245 5.37 27.98 -24.71
N PRO A 246 5.28 29.32 -24.63
CA PRO A 246 6.19 30.20 -25.35
C PRO A 246 7.63 29.94 -24.92
N ARG A 247 8.52 29.76 -25.89
CA ARG A 247 9.93 29.44 -25.66
C ARG A 247 10.67 30.68 -25.13
N ARG A 248 11.04 30.70 -23.85
CA ARG A 248 11.81 31.79 -23.23
C ARG A 248 13.31 31.58 -23.39
N PHE A 249 13.77 30.34 -23.51
CA PHE A 249 15.18 30.02 -23.62
C PHE A 249 15.51 29.45 -25.00
N GLY A 250 16.34 30.18 -25.75
CA GLY A 250 16.81 29.81 -27.09
C GLY A 250 17.85 28.68 -27.11
N LEU A 251 17.66 27.63 -26.31
CA LEU A 251 18.59 26.50 -26.23
C LEU A 251 18.58 25.69 -27.53
N LYS A 252 19.75 25.57 -28.16
CA LYS A 252 20.05 24.69 -29.29
C LYS A 252 20.64 23.37 -28.82
N ALA A 253 20.23 22.27 -29.46
CA ALA A 253 20.76 20.93 -29.21
C ALA A 253 22.27 20.85 -29.48
N GLY A 254 22.96 19.94 -28.79
CA GLY A 254 24.40 19.70 -28.95
C GLY A 254 25.32 20.80 -28.41
N ARG A 255 24.80 21.72 -27.59
CA ARG A 255 25.58 22.81 -26.97
C ARG A 255 25.55 22.73 -25.46
N ALA A 256 26.65 23.16 -24.85
CA ALA A 256 26.72 23.42 -23.41
C ALA A 256 26.41 24.88 -23.13
N TYR A 257 25.69 25.15 -22.04
CA TYR A 257 25.32 26.49 -21.61
C TYR A 257 25.75 26.69 -20.16
N LEU A 258 26.24 27.89 -19.87
CA LEU A 258 26.58 28.33 -18.52
C LEU A 258 25.70 29.51 -18.14
N PHE A 259 24.96 29.38 -17.05
CA PHE A 259 24.19 30.47 -16.46
C PHE A 259 24.97 31.05 -15.29
N ARG A 260 25.29 32.35 -15.35
CA ARG A 260 25.94 33.03 -14.23
C ARG A 260 24.88 33.52 -13.26
N GLU A 261 24.68 32.77 -12.18
CA GLU A 261 23.68 33.06 -11.17
C GLU A 261 24.19 32.74 -9.75
N ARG A 262 23.73 33.50 -8.74
CA ARG A 262 24.08 33.23 -7.32
C ARG A 262 23.37 32.00 -6.76
N ARG A 263 22.14 31.76 -7.23
CA ARG A 263 21.33 30.58 -6.91
C ARG A 263 20.88 29.95 -8.23
N PRO A 264 20.87 28.62 -8.36
CA PRO A 264 20.60 27.95 -9.62
C PRO A 264 19.09 28.02 -9.93
N LYS A 265 18.58 29.13 -10.47
CA LYS A 265 17.14 29.29 -10.79
C LYS A 265 16.91 29.23 -12.29
N LEU A 266 17.69 29.98 -13.06
CA LEU A 266 17.60 30.07 -14.51
C LEU A 266 17.93 28.73 -15.17
N VAL A 267 18.93 28.02 -14.67
CA VAL A 267 19.29 26.70 -15.23
C VAL A 267 18.15 25.69 -15.10
N PHE A 268 17.42 25.68 -13.99
CA PHE A 268 16.28 24.77 -13.80
C PHE A 268 15.09 25.19 -14.64
N LEU A 269 14.80 26.49 -14.77
CA LEU A 269 13.74 26.98 -15.65
C LEU A 269 14.03 26.65 -17.12
N ALA A 270 15.27 26.83 -17.56
CA ALA A 270 15.69 26.53 -18.93
C ALA A 270 15.63 25.02 -19.23
N LEU A 271 16.04 24.19 -18.27
CA LEU A 271 15.87 22.74 -18.38
C LEU A 271 14.40 22.35 -18.37
N ALA A 272 13.58 22.90 -17.48
CA ALA A 272 12.15 22.60 -17.42
C ALA A 272 11.44 22.91 -18.75
N GLU A 273 11.75 24.05 -19.34
CA GLU A 273 11.25 24.40 -20.68
C GLU A 273 11.73 23.40 -21.74
N ALA A 274 13.02 23.06 -21.78
CA ALA A 274 13.55 22.11 -22.77
C ALA A 274 12.89 20.73 -22.67
N VAL A 275 12.66 20.24 -21.46
CA VAL A 275 12.03 18.94 -21.21
C VAL A 275 10.54 18.98 -21.56
N ARG A 276 9.83 20.09 -21.28
CA ARG A 276 8.44 20.31 -21.74
C ARG A 276 8.31 20.46 -23.25
N HIS A 277 9.40 20.71 -23.97
CA HIS A 277 9.43 20.64 -25.43
C HIS A 277 9.88 19.27 -25.96
N GLY A 278 9.89 18.24 -25.10
CA GLY A 278 10.13 16.84 -25.49
C GLY A 278 11.58 16.37 -25.37
N SER A 279 12.48 17.20 -24.81
CA SER A 279 13.85 16.77 -24.48
C SER A 279 13.86 15.80 -23.30
N ILE A 280 14.86 14.93 -23.22
CA ILE A 280 15.08 14.08 -22.03
C ILE A 280 15.93 14.87 -21.04
N GLY A 281 15.45 15.00 -19.79
CA GLY A 281 16.13 15.75 -18.74
C GLY A 281 16.84 14.86 -17.73
N LEU A 282 18.06 15.26 -17.35
CA LEU A 282 18.78 14.78 -16.17
C LEU A 282 19.28 16.00 -15.38
N ILE A 283 19.01 16.00 -14.08
CA ILE A 283 19.49 17.01 -13.15
C ILE A 283 20.53 16.40 -12.25
N VAL A 284 21.68 17.09 -12.11
CA VAL A 284 22.67 16.80 -11.07
C VAL A 284 22.77 18.04 -10.18
N THR A 285 22.44 17.91 -8.90
CA THR A 285 22.31 19.09 -8.03
C THR A 285 22.55 18.75 -6.56
N ARG A 286 22.97 19.75 -5.78
CA ARG A 286 23.04 19.69 -4.31
C ARG A 286 21.69 20.02 -3.64
N ARG A 287 20.72 20.58 -4.37
CA ARG A 287 19.38 20.86 -3.84
C ARG A 287 18.61 19.56 -3.63
N ALA A 288 17.77 19.51 -2.60
CA ALA A 288 16.93 18.35 -2.36
C ALA A 288 16.04 18.08 -3.59
N PRO A 289 15.97 16.84 -4.11
CA PRO A 289 15.19 16.52 -5.30
C PRO A 289 13.72 16.94 -5.16
N ILE A 290 13.16 16.87 -3.96
CA ILE A 290 11.78 17.28 -3.74
C ILE A 290 11.60 18.76 -4.04
N GLU A 291 12.43 19.64 -3.50
CA GLU A 291 12.38 21.09 -3.75
C GLU A 291 12.50 21.40 -5.24
N VAL A 292 13.42 20.74 -5.95
CA VAL A 292 13.62 20.98 -7.38
C VAL A 292 12.38 20.57 -8.18
N ARG A 293 11.75 19.44 -7.82
CA ARG A 293 10.50 19.02 -8.48
C ARG A 293 9.34 19.96 -8.19
N GLU A 294 9.28 20.55 -7.00
CA GLU A 294 8.19 21.47 -6.62
C GLU A 294 8.37 22.84 -7.26
N ASP A 295 9.57 23.42 -7.15
CA ASP A 295 9.87 24.78 -7.60
C ASP A 295 9.79 24.94 -9.12
N TYR A 296 10.09 23.87 -9.87
CA TYR A 296 10.24 23.92 -11.33
C TYR A 296 9.30 22.99 -12.09
N ASP A 297 8.42 22.28 -11.37
CA ASP A 297 7.37 21.43 -11.94
C ASP A 297 7.96 20.44 -12.99
N LEU A 298 8.87 19.62 -12.47
CA LEU A 298 9.65 18.58 -13.17
C LEU A 298 9.38 17.20 -12.55
N PRO A 299 8.13 16.70 -12.57
CA PRO A 299 7.72 15.56 -11.78
C PRO A 299 8.42 14.24 -12.18
N ALA A 300 8.72 14.07 -13.47
CA ALA A 300 9.24 12.83 -14.04
C ALA A 300 10.73 12.88 -14.40
N THR A 301 11.31 14.08 -14.38
CA THR A 301 12.73 14.33 -14.67
C THR A 301 13.63 13.62 -13.65
N ALA A 302 14.69 12.97 -14.14
CA ALA A 302 15.64 12.28 -13.28
C ALA A 302 16.52 13.28 -12.54
N ILE A 303 16.74 13.03 -11.25
CA ILE A 303 17.54 13.91 -10.38
C ILE A 303 18.55 13.06 -9.61
N ILE A 304 19.83 13.35 -9.81
CA ILE A 304 20.94 12.87 -8.98
C ILE A 304 21.22 13.94 -7.92
N TRP A 305 21.01 13.56 -6.67
CA TRP A 305 21.26 14.43 -5.53
C TRP A 305 22.69 14.23 -5.02
N LEU A 306 23.47 15.29 -5.07
CA LEU A 306 24.81 15.35 -4.52
C LEU A 306 24.71 15.75 -3.04
N THR A 307 24.65 14.75 -2.15
CA THR A 307 24.75 14.93 -0.70
C THR A 307 26.16 14.61 -0.24
N SER A 308 26.75 15.42 0.63
CA SER A 308 27.90 14.96 1.41
C SER A 308 27.39 14.16 2.60
N SER A 309 27.74 12.88 2.69
CA SER A 309 27.67 12.13 3.95
C SER A 309 28.91 12.51 4.76
N LEU A 310 28.77 13.48 5.65
CA LEU A 310 29.64 13.66 6.81
C LEU A 310 28.77 13.49 8.05
#